data_AF-A0A3M1A7W8-F1
#
_entry.id   AF-A0A3M1A7W8-F1
#
_cell.length_a   1.000
_cell.length_b   1.000
_cell.length_c   1.000
_cell.angle_alpha   90.00
_cell.angle_beta   90.00
_cell.angle_gamma   90.00
#
_symmetry.space_group_name_H-M   'P 1'
#
loop_
_entity.id
_entity.type
_entity.pdbx_description
1 polymer ?
#
loop_
_entity_poly.entity_id
_entity_poly.type
_entity_poly.pdbx_seq_one_letter_code
_entity_poly.pdbx_strand_id
1 'polypeptide(L)'
;MSFAKNRRKSKRGYQELVKQESPLIIAIGSTRPPKVAAVKEAFEKIRQQFLPTTPVEYLPCEVSTDINHMPLTMEELMQGAYNRVQNLIHMFKQDNPAPDFYVGLEGGFFSIEFLQSKKYFLQGWVYVCDGEKGYFAASGAMQVPEIIVNEVVAKQQELGEIIDRYGTEEDVRSKEGAFGVFSRGLITRKVSFEFAVTAAFMPFFNQSLYAQ
;
A
#
# COMPACT_ATOMS: atom_id res chain seq x y z
N MET A 1 35.44 -62.42 28.13
CA MET A 1 34.02 -62.10 27.85
C MET A 1 33.79 -60.64 28.21
N SER A 2 33.24 -59.74 27.42
CA SER A 2 32.83 -59.71 26.02
C SER A 2 32.67 -58.22 25.65
N PHE A 3 33.10 -57.90 24.43
CA PHE A 3 32.80 -56.76 23.57
C PHE A 3 31.49 -55.99 23.83
N ALA A 4 31.52 -54.65 23.74
CA ALA A 4 30.98 -53.93 22.56
C ALA A 4 31.11 -52.40 22.68
N LYS A 5 31.63 -51.81 21.60
CA LYS A 5 31.75 -50.40 21.28
C LYS A 5 30.39 -49.74 21.04
N ASN A 6 30.30 -48.46 21.40
CA ASN A 6 29.88 -47.35 20.54
C ASN A 6 28.74 -47.62 19.54
N ARG A 7 27.50 -47.20 19.83
CA ARG A 7 26.49 -46.76 18.84
C ARG A 7 25.20 -46.33 19.55
N ARG A 8 24.99 -45.00 19.61
CA ARG A 8 23.72 -44.27 19.41
C ARG A 8 23.94 -42.80 19.84
N LYS A 9 24.74 -42.02 19.11
CA LYS A 9 24.17 -41.02 18.19
C LYS A 9 22.73 -41.35 17.76
N SER A 10 21.83 -40.39 17.91
CA SER A 10 20.38 -40.46 17.69
C SER A 10 19.55 -40.77 18.94
N LYS A 11 19.11 -39.71 19.59
CA LYS A 11 17.71 -39.50 19.95
C LYS A 11 17.49 -38.01 20.26
N ARG A 12 17.05 -37.30 19.22
CA ARG A 12 16.16 -36.13 19.27
C ARG A 12 16.68 -34.87 20.02
N GLY A 13 17.49 -33.96 19.48
CA GLY A 13 18.03 -33.77 18.12
C GLY A 13 17.01 -33.47 17.02
N TYR A 14 15.71 -33.56 17.31
CA TYR A 14 14.60 -33.63 16.34
C TYR A 14 13.31 -33.02 16.92
N GLN A 15 13.42 -32.18 17.95
CA GLN A 15 12.44 -31.10 18.07
C GLN A 15 13.09 -29.95 17.35
N GLU A 16 12.85 -30.01 16.04
CA GLU A 16 12.93 -28.95 15.07
C GLU A 16 13.49 -27.65 15.66
N LEU A 17 14.78 -27.44 15.41
CA LEU A 17 15.23 -26.15 14.93
C LEU A 17 14.35 -25.82 13.70
N VAL A 18 13.11 -25.39 13.95
CA VAL A 18 12.42 -24.52 13.03
C VAL A 18 13.39 -23.36 12.91
N LYS A 19 14.20 -23.36 11.84
CA LYS A 19 14.71 -22.11 11.32
C LYS A 19 13.44 -21.30 11.15
N GLN A 20 13.13 -20.43 12.11
CA GLN A 20 12.17 -19.38 11.89
C GLN A 20 12.73 -18.68 10.66
N GLU A 21 12.09 -18.93 9.52
CA GLU A 21 12.40 -18.18 8.31
C GLU A 21 12.31 -16.72 8.71
N SER A 22 13.39 -15.97 8.45
CA SER A 22 13.38 -14.54 8.71
C SER A 22 12.14 -13.95 8.03
N PRO A 23 11.38 -13.09 8.72
CA PRO A 23 10.17 -12.54 8.14
C PRO A 23 10.51 -11.74 6.89
N LEU A 24 9.63 -11.81 5.91
CA LEU A 24 9.63 -10.88 4.78
C LEU A 24 9.20 -9.51 5.31
N ILE A 25 10.02 -8.49 5.08
CA ILE A 25 9.86 -7.15 5.63
C ILE A 25 9.27 -6.22 4.56
N ILE A 26 8.11 -5.60 4.86
CA ILE A 26 7.47 -4.62 3.98
C ILE A 26 7.44 -3.25 4.65
N ALA A 27 8.24 -2.32 4.13
CA ALA A 27 8.18 -0.92 4.52
C ALA A 27 7.02 -0.21 3.81
N ILE A 28 6.22 0.55 4.57
CA ILE A 28 5.02 1.24 4.07
C ILE A 28 5.21 2.74 4.27
N GLY A 29 5.10 3.51 3.19
CA GLY A 29 5.28 4.96 3.16
C GLY A 29 4.08 5.74 3.71
N SER A 30 3.43 5.20 4.75
CA SER A 30 2.34 5.84 5.47
C SER A 30 2.12 5.18 6.83
N THR A 31 1.80 6.00 7.83
CA THR A 31 1.30 5.58 9.15
C THR A 31 -0.23 5.62 9.25
N ARG A 32 -0.94 6.05 8.19
CA ARG A 32 -2.41 6.19 8.22
C ARG A 32 -3.08 4.81 8.28
N PRO A 33 -3.93 4.52 9.28
CA PRO A 33 -4.48 3.17 9.49
C PRO A 33 -5.16 2.54 8.26
N PRO A 34 -5.97 3.25 7.45
CA PRO A 34 -6.59 2.66 6.27
C PRO A 34 -5.58 2.26 5.17
N LYS A 35 -4.48 3.02 5.01
CA LYS A 35 -3.42 2.72 4.04
C LYS A 35 -2.60 1.51 4.49
N VAL A 36 -2.23 1.47 5.77
CA VAL A 36 -1.50 0.33 6.36
C VAL A 36 -2.35 -0.94 6.28
N ALA A 37 -3.63 -0.86 6.65
CA ALA A 37 -4.55 -2.00 6.57
C ALA A 37 -4.70 -2.51 5.13
N ALA A 38 -4.80 -1.61 4.15
CA ALA A 38 -4.89 -2.01 2.74
C ALA A 38 -3.65 -2.81 2.27
N VAL A 39 -2.44 -2.41 2.67
CA VAL A 39 -1.21 -3.15 2.33
C VAL A 39 -1.21 -4.53 2.99
N LYS A 40 -1.56 -4.59 4.29
CA LYS A 40 -1.60 -5.86 5.03
C LYS A 40 -2.59 -6.85 4.41
N GLU A 41 -3.81 -6.40 4.12
CA GLU A 41 -4.88 -7.24 3.56
C GLU A 41 -4.55 -7.72 2.14
N ALA A 42 -4.04 -6.82 1.29
CA ALA A 42 -3.62 -7.17 -0.07
C ALA A 42 -2.48 -8.19 -0.04
N PHE A 43 -1.45 -7.94 0.77
CA PHE A 43 -0.30 -8.83 0.85
C PHE A 43 -0.63 -10.16 1.54
N GLU A 44 -1.55 -10.19 2.50
CA GLU A 44 -2.00 -11.44 3.12
C GLU A 44 -2.64 -12.37 2.09
N LYS A 45 -3.45 -11.85 1.17
CA LYS A 45 -4.02 -12.64 0.06
C LYS A 45 -2.94 -13.21 -0.85
N ILE A 46 -1.94 -12.39 -1.20
CA ILE A 46 -0.78 -12.82 -2.00
C ILE A 46 0.02 -13.89 -1.26
N ARG A 47 0.31 -13.67 0.02
CA ARG A 47 1.07 -14.57 0.89
C ARG A 47 0.37 -15.92 1.02
N GLN A 48 -0.94 -15.96 1.28
CA GLN A 48 -1.69 -17.20 1.35
C GLN A 48 -1.62 -18.02 0.05
N GLN A 49 -1.63 -17.34 -1.09
CA GLN A 49 -1.60 -17.99 -2.41
C GLN A 49 -0.21 -18.47 -2.82
N PHE A 50 0.83 -17.69 -2.53
CA PHE A 50 2.17 -17.89 -3.13
C PHE A 50 3.28 -18.14 -2.10
N LEU A 51 3.12 -17.71 -0.85
CA LEU A 51 4.12 -17.76 0.22
C LEU A 51 3.50 -18.21 1.58
N PRO A 52 2.76 -19.33 1.64
CA PRO A 52 1.84 -19.61 2.74
C PRO A 52 2.51 -19.79 4.11
N THR A 53 3.79 -20.18 4.14
CA THR A 53 4.57 -20.40 5.37
C THR A 53 5.46 -19.22 5.75
N THR A 54 5.61 -18.22 4.88
CA THR A 54 6.52 -17.10 5.10
C THR A 54 5.89 -16.11 6.09
N PRO A 55 6.54 -15.82 7.23
CA PRO A 55 6.08 -14.76 8.12
C PRO A 55 6.35 -13.39 7.48
N VAL A 56 5.51 -12.40 7.80
CA VAL A 56 5.63 -11.04 7.24
C VAL A 56 5.65 -10.02 8.37
N GLU A 57 6.63 -9.13 8.32
CA GLU A 57 6.73 -7.95 9.16
C GLU A 57 6.40 -6.71 8.34
N TYR A 58 5.62 -5.80 8.93
CA TYR A 58 5.25 -4.55 8.28
C TYR A 58 5.82 -3.39 9.08
N LEU A 59 6.48 -2.46 8.38
CA LEU A 59 7.09 -1.26 8.96
C LEU A 59 6.36 0.00 8.41
N PRO A 60 5.30 0.48 9.07
CA PRO A 60 4.67 1.75 8.73
C PRO A 60 5.60 2.91 9.08
N CYS A 61 5.98 3.70 8.09
CA CYS A 61 6.87 4.83 8.24
C CYS A 61 6.17 6.13 7.82
N GLU A 62 6.41 7.18 8.58
CA GLU A 62 6.05 8.52 8.17
C GLU A 62 7.14 9.04 7.23
N VAL A 63 6.75 9.34 6.00
CA VAL A 63 7.63 9.89 4.98
C VAL A 63 6.98 11.14 4.39
N SER A 64 7.72 12.25 4.47
CA SER A 64 7.34 13.50 3.83
C SER A 64 7.49 13.38 2.31
N THR A 65 6.69 14.11 1.55
CA THR A 65 6.85 14.25 0.10
C THR A 65 6.77 15.72 -0.25
N ASP A 66 7.59 16.18 -1.19
CA ASP A 66 7.53 17.57 -1.69
C ASP A 66 6.34 17.83 -2.63
N ILE A 67 5.45 16.84 -2.79
CA ILE A 67 4.22 16.95 -3.57
C ILE A 67 3.16 17.66 -2.72
N ASN A 68 2.37 18.51 -3.38
CA ASN A 68 1.22 19.19 -2.79
C ASN A 68 0.35 18.20 -1.98
N HIS A 69 -0.16 18.67 -0.83
CA HIS A 69 -1.02 17.89 0.07
C HIS A 69 -2.27 17.32 -0.63
N MET A 70 -2.70 17.95 -1.72
CA MET A 70 -3.63 17.33 -2.66
C MET A 70 -3.10 17.43 -4.09
N PRO A 71 -2.57 16.32 -4.64
CA PRO A 71 -2.30 16.20 -6.07
C PRO A 71 -3.56 16.46 -6.88
N LEU A 72 -3.42 17.17 -8.00
CA LEU A 72 -4.50 17.50 -8.94
C LEU A 72 -4.26 16.94 -10.35
N THR A 73 -3.11 16.29 -10.58
CA THR A 73 -2.81 15.56 -11.81
C THR A 73 -2.44 14.10 -11.53
N MET A 74 -2.55 13.27 -12.57
CA MET A 74 -2.16 11.87 -12.48
C MET A 74 -0.64 11.73 -12.27
N GLU A 75 0.14 12.58 -12.91
CA GLU A 75 1.60 12.63 -12.77
C GLU A 75 2.01 12.96 -11.32
N GLU A 76 1.35 13.93 -10.67
CA GLU A 76 1.61 14.26 -9.26
C GLU A 76 1.25 13.09 -8.33
N LEU A 77 0.15 12.39 -8.60
CA LEU A 77 -0.25 11.19 -7.84
C LEU A 77 0.81 10.08 -7.94
N MET A 78 1.25 9.78 -9.17
CA MET A 78 2.30 8.81 -9.43
C MET A 78 3.61 9.23 -8.75
N GLN A 79 3.99 10.50 -8.89
CA GLN A 79 5.21 11.05 -8.32
C GLN A 79 5.19 10.99 -6.79
N GLY A 80 4.04 11.28 -6.15
CA GLY A 80 3.88 11.16 -4.71
C GLY A 80 4.07 9.73 -4.22
N ALA A 81 3.45 8.75 -4.88
CA ALA A 81 3.63 7.34 -4.54
C ALA A 81 5.08 6.89 -4.71
N TYR A 82 5.73 7.31 -5.80
CA TYR A 82 7.15 7.05 -6.06
C TYR A 82 8.07 7.69 -5.01
N ASN A 83 7.90 8.98 -4.72
CA ASN A 83 8.73 9.72 -3.76
C ASN A 83 8.66 9.10 -2.36
N ARG A 84 7.49 8.62 -1.95
CA ARG A 84 7.34 7.88 -0.68
C ARG A 84 8.26 6.66 -0.65
N VAL A 85 8.30 5.87 -1.73
CA VAL A 85 9.21 4.71 -1.81
C VAL A 85 10.67 5.12 -1.80
N GLN A 86 11.05 6.15 -2.57
CA GLN A 86 12.44 6.63 -2.57
C GLN A 86 12.89 7.07 -1.16
N ASN A 87 12.00 7.73 -0.42
CA ASN A 87 12.28 8.15 0.95
C ASN A 87 12.39 6.96 1.92
N LEU A 88 11.62 5.89 1.73
CA LEU A 88 11.82 4.64 2.47
C LEU A 88 13.16 3.98 2.14
N ILE A 89 13.50 3.86 0.85
CA ILE A 89 14.78 3.27 0.42
C ILE A 89 15.95 4.05 1.03
N HIS A 90 15.85 5.39 1.05
CA HIS A 90 16.84 6.22 1.71
C HIS A 90 16.90 5.96 3.23
N MET A 91 15.75 5.89 3.89
CA MET A 91 15.63 5.64 5.33
C MET A 91 16.27 4.31 5.75
N PHE A 92 16.07 3.25 4.96
CA PHE A 92 16.55 1.90 5.27
C PHE A 92 17.90 1.55 4.60
N LYS A 93 18.60 2.52 3.99
CA LYS A 93 19.82 2.26 3.20
C LYS A 93 20.95 1.58 3.99
N GLN A 94 20.99 1.75 5.30
CA GLN A 94 22.03 1.17 6.17
C GLN A 94 21.53 -0.02 7.00
N ASP A 95 20.26 -0.40 6.84
CA ASP A 95 19.66 -1.46 7.63
C ASP A 95 20.09 -2.83 7.09
N ASN A 96 20.30 -3.78 8.00
CA ASN A 96 20.67 -5.14 7.66
C ASN A 96 19.94 -6.13 8.59
N PRO A 97 18.90 -6.83 8.10
CA PRO A 97 18.42 -6.80 6.72
C PRO A 97 17.67 -5.50 6.39
N ALA A 98 17.74 -5.07 5.12
CA ALA A 98 16.86 -4.03 4.58
C ALA A 98 15.48 -4.63 4.26
N PRO A 99 14.41 -3.82 4.15
CA PRO A 99 13.11 -4.28 3.69
C PRO A 99 13.17 -4.99 2.32
N ASP A 100 12.44 -6.10 2.19
CA ASP A 100 12.27 -6.83 0.93
C ASP A 100 11.36 -6.07 -0.05
N PHE A 101 10.39 -5.32 0.48
CA PHE A 101 9.52 -4.47 -0.33
C PHE A 101 9.30 -3.10 0.30
N TYR A 102 9.13 -2.12 -0.56
CA TYR A 102 8.82 -0.74 -0.25
C TYR A 102 7.52 -0.35 -0.94
N VAL A 103 6.53 0.12 -0.19
CA VAL A 103 5.20 0.44 -0.69
C VAL A 103 4.87 1.90 -0.45
N GLY A 104 4.73 2.67 -1.52
CA GLY A 104 4.27 4.06 -1.49
C GLY A 104 2.82 4.13 -1.94
N LEU A 105 1.98 4.86 -1.19
CA LEU A 105 0.57 5.06 -1.52
C LEU A 105 0.24 6.54 -1.50
N GLU A 106 -0.28 7.08 -2.60
CA GLU A 106 -0.74 8.46 -2.70
C GLU A 106 -2.20 8.52 -3.13
N GLY A 107 -2.95 9.49 -2.64
CA GLY A 107 -4.35 9.64 -3.03
C GLY A 107 -4.75 11.08 -3.13
N GLY A 108 -5.48 11.42 -4.18
CA GLY A 108 -5.81 12.80 -4.50
C GLY A 108 -6.67 12.86 -5.74
N PHE A 109 -6.72 14.01 -6.38
CA PHE A 109 -7.57 14.24 -7.54
C PHE A 109 -6.75 14.19 -8.82
N PHE A 110 -7.44 13.89 -9.91
CA PHE A 110 -6.99 14.22 -11.25
C PHE A 110 -8.17 14.76 -12.05
N SER A 111 -7.87 15.49 -13.13
CA SER A 111 -8.90 16.04 -13.99
C SER A 111 -8.77 15.61 -15.43
N ILE A 112 -9.90 15.41 -16.11
CA ILE A 112 -9.98 15.17 -17.55
C ILE A 112 -10.86 16.27 -18.17
N GLU A 113 -10.39 16.87 -19.25
CA GLU A 113 -11.22 17.74 -20.10
C GLU A 113 -12.14 16.87 -20.97
N PHE A 114 -13.44 17.04 -20.82
CA PHE A 114 -14.45 16.27 -21.58
C PHE A 114 -15.66 17.15 -21.95
N LEU A 115 -16.02 17.16 -23.24
CA LEU A 115 -17.13 17.94 -23.79
C LEU A 115 -17.13 19.41 -23.30
N GLN A 116 -15.98 20.08 -23.40
CA GLN A 116 -15.79 21.49 -22.99
C GLN A 116 -15.98 21.75 -21.48
N SER A 117 -15.91 20.70 -20.66
CA SER A 117 -15.94 20.83 -19.20
C SER A 117 -14.85 19.99 -18.55
N LYS A 118 -14.26 20.54 -17.49
CA LYS A 118 -13.28 19.83 -16.69
C LYS A 118 -13.99 18.93 -15.69
N LYS A 119 -13.68 17.64 -15.70
CA LYS A 119 -14.20 16.64 -14.76
C LYS A 119 -13.11 16.21 -13.81
N TYR A 120 -13.42 16.20 -12.51
CA TYR A 120 -12.48 15.78 -11.47
C TYR A 120 -12.83 14.38 -10.96
N PHE A 121 -11.80 13.60 -10.69
CA PHE A 121 -11.89 12.24 -10.20
C PHE A 121 -10.98 12.07 -9.00
N LEU A 122 -11.45 11.31 -8.01
CA LEU A 122 -10.66 10.85 -6.88
C LEU A 122 -10.06 9.49 -7.21
N GLN A 123 -8.75 9.32 -6.98
CA GLN A 123 -8.03 8.06 -7.19
C GLN A 123 -6.86 7.90 -6.22
N GLY A 124 -6.49 6.66 -5.93
CA GLY A 124 -5.26 6.30 -5.25
C GLY A 124 -4.25 5.68 -6.22
N TRP A 125 -2.98 6.04 -6.08
CA TRP A 125 -1.85 5.44 -6.78
C TRP A 125 -0.94 4.74 -5.80
N VAL A 126 -0.42 3.58 -6.22
CA VAL A 126 0.51 2.76 -5.46
C VAL A 126 1.74 2.49 -6.31
N TYR A 127 2.90 2.59 -5.68
CA TYR A 127 4.17 2.14 -6.23
C TYR A 127 4.78 1.13 -5.26
N VAL A 128 5.11 -0.06 -5.77
CA VAL A 128 5.79 -1.12 -5.01
C VAL A 128 7.15 -1.35 -5.63
N CYS A 129 8.20 -1.41 -4.81
CA CYS A 129 9.57 -1.68 -5.24
C CYS A 129 10.20 -2.77 -4.37
N ASP A 130 11.00 -3.67 -4.96
CA ASP A 130 11.78 -4.70 -4.24
C ASP A 130 13.22 -4.25 -3.91
N GLY A 131 13.52 -2.96 -4.10
CA GLY A 131 14.86 -2.38 -3.98
C GLY A 131 15.60 -2.25 -5.31
N GLU A 132 15.17 -2.97 -6.35
CA GLU A 132 15.75 -2.90 -7.70
C GLU A 132 14.72 -2.50 -8.75
N LYS A 133 13.57 -3.18 -8.76
CA LYS A 133 12.47 -3.02 -9.70
C LYS A 133 11.23 -2.55 -8.97
N GLY A 134 10.47 -1.67 -9.61
CA GLY A 134 9.19 -1.27 -9.06
C GLY A 134 8.12 -1.03 -10.11
N TYR A 135 6.89 -1.15 -9.67
CA TYR A 135 5.71 -1.16 -10.52
C TYR A 135 4.62 -0.29 -9.92
N PHE A 136 3.93 0.43 -10.80
CA PHE A 136 2.79 1.25 -10.45
C PHE A 136 1.49 0.48 -10.65
N ALA A 137 0.51 0.80 -9.81
CA ALA A 137 -0.89 0.54 -10.11
C ALA A 137 -1.76 1.63 -9.49
N ALA A 138 -3.01 1.69 -9.94
CA ALA A 138 -3.97 2.65 -9.45
C ALA A 138 -5.23 1.94 -8.95
N SER A 139 -5.94 2.60 -8.04
CA SER A 139 -7.29 2.20 -7.65
C SER A 139 -8.28 2.54 -8.76
N GLY A 140 -9.53 2.12 -8.57
CA GLY A 140 -10.65 2.70 -9.31
C GLY A 140 -10.72 4.22 -9.11
N ALA A 141 -11.19 4.91 -10.15
CA ALA A 141 -11.44 6.35 -10.13
C ALA A 141 -12.94 6.63 -9.98
N MET A 142 -13.29 7.64 -9.21
CA MET A 142 -14.68 8.06 -8.99
C MET A 142 -14.82 9.55 -9.25
N GLN A 143 -15.83 9.93 -10.03
CA GLN A 143 -16.11 11.34 -10.28
C GLN A 143 -16.46 12.05 -8.98
N VAL A 144 -15.81 13.19 -8.74
CA VAL A 144 -16.02 14.00 -7.54
C VAL A 144 -17.20 14.95 -7.78
N PRO A 145 -18.14 15.08 -6.83
CA PRO A 145 -19.22 16.07 -6.93
C PRO A 145 -18.66 17.50 -7.04
N GLU A 146 -19.22 18.32 -7.94
CA GLU A 146 -18.76 19.70 -8.19
C GLU A 146 -18.68 20.56 -6.91
N ILE A 147 -19.57 20.33 -5.96
CA ILE A 147 -19.53 21.03 -4.67
C ILE A 147 -18.25 20.74 -3.89
N ILE A 148 -17.76 19.50 -3.92
CA ILE A 148 -16.50 19.09 -3.27
C ILE A 148 -15.31 19.62 -4.07
N VAL A 149 -15.38 19.56 -5.41
CA VAL A 149 -14.34 20.13 -6.29
C VAL A 149 -14.13 21.61 -5.97
N ASN A 150 -15.20 22.40 -5.82
CA ASN A 150 -15.10 23.81 -5.52
C ASN A 150 -14.42 24.07 -4.16
N GLU A 151 -14.76 23.32 -3.11
CA GLU A 151 -14.12 23.47 -1.79
C GLU A 151 -12.62 23.09 -1.85
N VAL A 152 -12.30 22.00 -2.55
CA VAL A 152 -10.93 21.51 -2.66
C VAL A 152 -10.06 22.40 -3.55
N VAL A 153 -10.50 22.63 -4.79
CA VAL A 153 -9.64 23.18 -5.84
C VAL A 153 -9.66 24.70 -5.80
N ALA A 154 -10.84 25.30 -5.65
CA ALA A 154 -10.96 26.76 -5.66
C ALA A 154 -10.63 27.38 -4.30
N LYS A 155 -11.01 26.71 -3.19
CA LYS A 155 -10.77 27.22 -1.83
C LYS A 155 -9.57 26.60 -1.13
N GLN A 156 -8.88 25.64 -1.77
CA GLN A 156 -7.70 24.95 -1.21
C GLN A 156 -7.94 24.34 0.17
N GLN A 157 -9.17 23.88 0.44
CA GLN A 157 -9.50 23.24 1.70
C GLN A 157 -9.14 21.75 1.69
N GLU A 158 -8.81 21.22 2.87
CA GLU A 158 -8.46 19.81 2.99
C GLU A 158 -9.67 18.90 2.74
N LEU A 159 -9.47 17.87 1.90
CA LEU A 159 -10.53 16.90 1.62
C LEU A 159 -11.07 16.23 2.88
N GLY A 160 -10.22 15.98 3.88
CA GLY A 160 -10.64 15.39 5.15
C GLY A 160 -11.75 16.21 5.82
N GLU A 161 -11.48 17.49 6.05
CA GLU A 161 -12.43 18.42 6.68
C GLU A 161 -13.71 18.58 5.87
N ILE A 162 -13.59 18.62 4.54
CA ILE A 162 -14.75 18.71 3.65
C ILE A 162 -15.62 17.46 3.82
N ILE A 163 -15.02 16.27 3.73
CA ILE A 163 -15.73 14.99 3.84
C ILE A 163 -16.39 14.82 5.20
N ASP A 164 -15.78 15.32 6.28
CA ASP A 164 -16.36 15.33 7.61
C ASP A 164 -17.66 16.14 7.70
N ARG A 165 -17.76 17.26 6.95
CA ARG A 165 -18.99 18.06 6.87
C ARG A 165 -20.12 17.38 6.11
N TYR A 166 -19.80 16.59 5.08
CA TYR A 166 -20.80 15.91 4.23
C TYR A 166 -21.15 14.50 4.72
N GLY A 167 -20.35 13.89 5.59
CA GLY A 167 -20.66 12.60 6.21
C GLY A 167 -21.86 12.71 7.15
N THR A 168 -22.96 12.02 6.83
CA THR A 168 -24.21 12.05 7.61
C THR A 168 -24.19 11.13 8.83
N GLU A 169 -23.23 10.21 8.92
CA GLU A 169 -23.07 9.27 10.03
C GLU A 169 -21.67 9.41 10.65
N GLU A 170 -21.59 9.42 11.98
CA GLU A 170 -20.33 9.57 12.74
C GLU A 170 -19.30 8.48 12.40
N ASP A 171 -19.74 7.28 12.02
CA ASP A 171 -18.85 6.15 11.67
C ASP A 171 -18.17 6.31 10.29
N VAL A 172 -18.82 6.97 9.34
CA VAL A 172 -18.26 7.16 7.98
C VAL A 172 -17.17 8.24 7.97
N ARG A 173 -17.27 9.22 8.88
CA ARG A 173 -16.34 10.37 8.98
C ARG A 173 -14.90 9.95 9.24
N SER A 174 -14.66 9.00 10.14
CA SER A 174 -13.29 8.71 10.62
C SER A 174 -12.58 7.53 9.93
N LYS A 175 -13.29 6.60 9.28
CA LYS A 175 -12.71 5.31 8.86
C LYS A 175 -12.67 5.07 7.35
N GLU A 176 -13.64 5.61 6.59
CA GLU A 176 -13.84 5.16 5.20
C GLU A 176 -13.36 6.15 4.14
N GLY A 177 -13.13 7.41 4.51
CA GLY A 177 -12.68 8.49 3.62
C GLY A 177 -13.71 8.86 2.54
N ALA A 178 -13.30 9.70 1.59
CA ALA A 178 -14.18 10.21 0.54
C ALA A 178 -14.87 9.11 -0.29
N PHE A 179 -14.17 8.00 -0.56
CA PHE A 179 -14.75 6.82 -1.21
C PHE A 179 -15.95 6.28 -0.41
N GLY A 180 -15.82 6.15 0.91
CA GLY A 180 -16.91 5.68 1.78
C GLY A 180 -18.09 6.64 1.79
N VAL A 181 -17.83 7.93 1.94
CA VAL A 181 -18.91 8.95 1.94
C VAL A 181 -19.68 8.96 0.62
N PHE A 182 -19.01 8.95 -0.53
CA PHE A 182 -19.70 9.05 -1.82
C PHE A 182 -20.40 7.74 -2.20
N SER A 183 -19.84 6.60 -1.80
CA SER A 183 -20.41 5.28 -2.10
C SER A 183 -21.38 4.77 -1.02
N ARG A 184 -21.59 5.52 0.07
CA ARG A 184 -22.35 5.10 1.26
C ARG A 184 -21.82 3.77 1.83
N GLY A 185 -20.51 3.69 2.01
CA GLY A 185 -19.80 2.56 2.60
C GLY A 185 -19.56 1.36 1.68
N LEU A 186 -20.08 1.38 0.44
CA LEU A 186 -19.88 0.27 -0.51
C LEU A 186 -18.42 0.12 -0.95
N ILE A 187 -17.71 1.24 -1.08
CA ILE A 187 -16.29 1.29 -1.43
C ILE A 187 -15.59 2.13 -0.36
N THR A 188 -14.80 1.49 0.49
CA THR A 188 -14.01 2.20 1.50
C THR A 188 -12.63 2.56 0.94
N ARG A 189 -11.94 3.52 1.57
CA ARG A 189 -10.54 3.84 1.26
C ARG A 189 -9.62 2.63 1.38
N LYS A 190 -9.90 1.72 2.33
CA LYS A 190 -9.15 0.46 2.47
C LYS A 190 -9.29 -0.39 1.21
N VAL A 191 -10.54 -0.67 0.80
CA VAL A 191 -10.84 -1.50 -0.40
C VAL A 191 -10.23 -0.90 -1.67
N SER A 192 -10.31 0.41 -1.82
CA SER A 192 -9.72 1.13 -2.96
C SER A 192 -8.21 0.93 -3.07
N PHE A 193 -7.47 1.10 -1.96
CA PHE A 193 -6.02 0.87 -1.96
C PHE A 193 -5.66 -0.61 -1.99
N GLU A 194 -6.46 -1.50 -1.41
CA GLU A 194 -6.20 -2.94 -1.41
C GLU A 194 -6.13 -3.49 -2.84
N PHE A 195 -7.03 -3.04 -3.71
CA PHE A 195 -6.98 -3.34 -5.15
C PHE A 195 -5.66 -2.85 -5.77
N ALA A 196 -5.32 -1.58 -5.56
CA ALA A 196 -4.13 -0.97 -6.14
C ALA A 196 -2.84 -1.65 -5.66
N VAL A 197 -2.75 -1.99 -4.37
CA VAL A 197 -1.59 -2.72 -3.81
C VAL A 197 -1.48 -4.10 -4.45
N THR A 198 -2.58 -4.86 -4.50
CA THR A 198 -2.59 -6.19 -5.13
C THR A 198 -2.11 -6.11 -6.59
N ALA A 199 -2.61 -5.12 -7.33
CA ALA A 199 -2.25 -4.88 -8.71
C ALA A 199 -0.76 -4.50 -8.87
N ALA A 200 -0.23 -3.63 -8.00
CA ALA A 200 1.18 -3.24 -8.04
C ALA A 200 2.12 -4.41 -7.69
N PHE A 201 1.66 -5.38 -6.90
CA PHE A 201 2.44 -6.59 -6.62
C PHE A 201 2.42 -7.64 -7.74
N MET A 202 1.48 -7.57 -8.69
CA MET A 202 1.32 -8.57 -9.76
C MET A 202 2.62 -8.96 -10.48
N PRO A 203 3.50 -8.02 -10.84
CA PRO A 203 4.72 -8.35 -11.55
C PRO A 203 5.69 -9.23 -10.75
N PHE A 204 5.71 -9.11 -9.42
CA PHE A 204 6.64 -9.86 -8.56
C PHE A 204 6.28 -11.34 -8.43
N PHE A 205 4.99 -11.69 -8.55
CA PHE A 205 4.52 -13.08 -8.58
C PHE A 205 4.18 -13.60 -9.99
N ASN A 206 4.33 -12.76 -11.03
CA ASN A 206 4.20 -13.14 -12.45
C ASN A 206 5.46 -12.80 -13.26
N GLN A 207 6.64 -13.04 -12.69
CA GLN A 207 7.91 -12.56 -13.25
C GLN A 207 8.14 -12.93 -14.73
N SER A 208 7.70 -14.12 -15.15
CA SER A 208 7.84 -14.57 -16.55
C SER A 208 7.10 -13.69 -17.56
N LEU A 209 6.01 -13.03 -17.17
CA LEU A 209 5.26 -12.12 -18.05
C LEU A 209 5.86 -10.72 -18.10
N TYR A 210 6.57 -10.30 -17.05
CA TYR A 210 7.10 -8.94 -16.90
C TYR A 210 8.62 -8.84 -17.12
N ALA A 211 9.32 -9.96 -17.32
CA ALA A 211 10.76 -10.01 -17.59
C ALA A 211 11.12 -9.96 -19.09
N GLN A 212 10.20 -9.52 -19.96
CA GLN A 212 10.44 -9.33 -21.40
C GLN A 212 11.19 -8.03 -21.70
#